data_AF-A0A9D4TXB6-F1
#
_entry.id   AF-A0A9D4TXB6-F1
#
_cell.length_a   1.000
_cell.length_b   1.000
_cell.length_c   1.000
_cell.angle_alpha   90.00
_cell.angle_beta   90.00
_cell.angle_gamma   90.00
#
_symmetry.space_group_name_H-M   'P 1'
#
loop_
_entity.id
_entity.type
_entity.pdbx_description
1 polymer ?
#
loop_
_entity_poly.entity_id
_entity_poly.type
_entity_poly.pdbx_seq_one_letter_code
_entity_poly.pdbx_strand_id
1 'polypeptide(L)'
;MHSCNARCAALGVEAAPLQLRLFSTMVDAVLSYGSEVWGMQLAAASAAGKTSSTAGSKAERLHLAHLRRLLGVRQGTPTAVVLAEAGERPLWQRWVLRAVKLWNLAVTAEQSSLLWQAMTASVALAVAPGHRIPARQPWVQQLAAALAAMGVQLDLHQPLPVCQAAVQSACSAWQLKQLQDAATREGASKLQHYTQGVWGGTLDAASLGTRAAYLTVVRERSRRAPLAQQSSRAAAQPHPAPAFGATTACPYSHHSS
;
A
#
# COMPACT_ATOMS: atom_id res chain seq x y z
N MET A 1 22.95 7.19 4.27
CA MET A 1 22.16 7.37 3.02
C MET A 1 21.97 8.82 2.56
N HIS A 2 22.21 9.87 3.37
CA HIS A 2 22.20 11.26 2.87
C HIS A 2 23.23 11.52 1.76
N SER A 3 24.38 10.84 1.79
CA SER A 3 25.41 10.98 0.74
C SER A 3 25.00 10.45 -0.63
N CYS A 4 24.12 9.44 -0.70
CA CYS A 4 23.65 8.90 -1.99
C CYS A 4 22.69 9.88 -2.68
N ASN A 5 21.76 10.48 -1.92
CA ASN A 5 20.84 11.47 -2.49
C ASN A 5 21.55 12.76 -2.90
N ALA A 6 22.52 13.22 -2.10
CA ALA A 6 23.35 14.37 -2.47
C ALA A 6 24.20 14.08 -3.71
N ARG A 7 24.74 12.86 -3.85
CA ARG A 7 25.43 12.41 -5.07
C ARG A 7 24.48 12.29 -6.25
N CYS A 8 23.28 11.74 -6.08
CA CYS A 8 22.28 11.69 -7.15
C CYS A 8 21.88 13.10 -7.59
N ALA A 9 21.71 14.04 -6.66
CA ALA A 9 21.48 15.45 -6.96
C ALA A 9 22.66 16.07 -7.74
N ALA A 10 23.88 15.85 -7.27
CA ALA A 10 25.10 16.31 -7.96
C ALA A 10 25.26 15.71 -9.38
N LEU A 11 24.79 14.48 -9.58
CA LEU A 11 24.77 13.79 -10.87
C LEU A 11 23.51 14.11 -11.70
N GLY A 12 22.62 15.00 -11.23
CA GLY A 12 21.36 15.34 -11.87
C GLY A 12 20.30 14.24 -11.85
N VAL A 13 20.52 13.13 -11.15
CA VAL A 13 19.60 11.99 -10.99
C VAL A 13 18.53 12.33 -9.93
N GLU A 14 17.80 13.42 -10.14
CA GLU A 14 16.72 13.87 -9.24
C GLU A 14 15.32 13.53 -9.74
N ALA A 15 15.18 13.20 -11.03
CA ALA A 15 13.89 12.87 -11.62
C ALA A 15 13.26 11.66 -10.89
N ALA A 16 12.06 11.85 -10.35
CA ALA A 16 11.39 10.82 -9.56
C ALA A 16 11.19 9.49 -10.30
N PRO A 17 10.82 9.47 -11.61
CA PRO A 17 10.69 8.21 -12.35
C PRO A 17 12.00 7.42 -12.44
N LEU A 18 13.14 8.12 -12.54
CA LEU A 18 14.45 7.48 -12.59
C LEU A 18 14.83 6.89 -11.23
N GLN A 19 14.57 7.61 -10.14
CA GLN A 19 14.82 7.10 -8.78
C GLN A 19 13.96 5.89 -8.45
N LEU A 20 12.69 5.88 -8.86
CA LEU A 20 11.81 4.71 -8.74
C LEU A 20 12.31 3.53 -9.56
N ARG A 21 12.80 3.75 -10.78
CA ARG A 21 13.37 2.69 -11.63
C ARG A 21 14.66 2.12 -11.06
N LEU A 22 15.52 2.96 -10.50
CA LEU A 22 16.74 2.51 -9.81
C LEU A 22 16.39 1.69 -8.56
N PHE A 23 15.38 2.13 -7.80
CA PHE A 23 14.91 1.38 -6.64
C PHE A 23 14.33 0.02 -7.06
N SER A 24 13.48 -0.02 -8.10
CA SER A 24 12.87 -1.27 -8.56
C SER A 24 13.88 -2.25 -9.17
N THR A 25 14.95 -1.75 -9.78
CA THR A 25 15.98 -2.62 -10.37
C THR A 25 16.98 -3.13 -9.34
N MET A 26 17.48 -2.27 -8.45
CA MET A 26 18.57 -2.63 -7.55
C MET A 26 18.09 -3.10 -6.17
N VAL A 27 17.02 -2.51 -5.65
CA VAL A 27 16.59 -2.71 -4.25
C VAL A 27 15.43 -3.69 -4.16
N ASP A 28 14.46 -3.63 -5.07
CA ASP A 28 13.30 -4.54 -5.06
C ASP A 28 13.71 -6.01 -5.18
N ALA A 29 14.76 -6.32 -5.95
CA ALA A 29 15.32 -7.66 -6.06
C ALA A 29 15.81 -8.18 -4.69
N VAL A 30 16.55 -7.36 -3.95
CA VAL A 30 17.06 -7.71 -2.60
C VAL A 30 15.92 -7.83 -1.60
N LEU A 31 14.96 -6.90 -1.64
CA LEU A 31 13.82 -6.87 -0.71
C LEU A 31 12.81 -7.99 -0.97
N SER A 32 12.79 -8.54 -2.18
CA SER A 32 11.84 -9.59 -2.60
C SER A 32 12.51 -10.95 -2.82
N TYR A 33 13.77 -11.10 -2.41
CA TYR A 33 14.48 -12.37 -2.52
C TYR A 33 13.77 -13.45 -1.70
N GLY A 34 13.38 -14.55 -2.36
CA GLY A 34 12.68 -15.67 -1.72
C GLY A 34 11.29 -15.34 -1.17
N SER A 35 10.74 -14.19 -1.55
CA SER A 35 9.45 -13.71 -1.03
C SER A 35 8.27 -14.61 -1.42
N GLU A 36 8.38 -15.28 -2.57
CA GLU A 36 7.42 -16.22 -3.12
C GLU A 36 7.20 -17.46 -2.23
N VAL A 37 8.19 -17.81 -1.41
CA VAL A 37 8.11 -18.94 -0.46
C VAL A 37 8.02 -18.43 0.99
N TRP A 38 8.97 -17.59 1.42
CA TRP A 38 9.07 -17.19 2.84
C TRP A 38 8.33 -15.89 3.17
N GLY A 39 8.09 -15.03 2.18
CA GLY A 39 7.39 -13.76 2.35
C GLY A 39 5.87 -13.91 2.47
N MET A 40 5.32 -15.08 2.14
CA MET A 40 3.88 -15.29 1.98
C MET A 40 3.09 -15.18 3.27
N GLN A 41 3.68 -15.54 4.42
CA GLN A 41 3.05 -15.32 5.72
C GLN A 41 2.79 -13.83 5.98
N LEU A 42 3.76 -12.98 5.64
CA LEU A 42 3.67 -11.54 5.82
C LEU A 42 2.69 -10.93 4.81
N ALA A 43 2.68 -11.45 3.57
CA ALA A 43 1.74 -11.04 2.55
C ALA A 43 0.30 -11.40 2.91
N ALA A 44 0.04 -12.62 3.38
CA ALA A 44 -1.27 -13.07 3.84
C ALA A 44 -1.77 -12.25 5.05
N ALA A 45 -0.90 -11.95 6.01
CA ALA A 45 -1.26 -11.09 7.14
C ALA A 45 -1.61 -9.65 6.72
N SER A 46 -0.86 -9.11 5.75
CA SER A 46 -1.11 -7.78 5.19
C SER A 46 -2.40 -7.75 4.37
N ALA A 47 -2.63 -8.76 3.55
CA ALA A 47 -3.85 -8.93 2.76
C ALA A 47 -5.08 -9.08 3.65
N ALA A 48 -4.98 -9.77 4.80
CA ALA A 48 -6.08 -9.91 5.75
C ALA A 48 -6.38 -8.64 6.58
N GLY A 49 -5.67 -7.52 6.34
CA GLY A 49 -5.87 -6.28 7.10
C GLY A 49 -5.43 -6.36 8.57
N LYS A 50 -4.74 -7.44 8.98
CA LYS A 50 -4.34 -7.70 10.36
C LYS A 50 -3.11 -6.87 10.79
N THR A 51 -2.45 -6.21 9.85
CA THR A 51 -1.39 -5.23 10.16
C THR A 51 -2.03 -3.90 10.55
N SER A 52 -2.55 -3.81 11.78
CA SER A 52 -2.85 -2.53 12.40
C SER A 52 -1.59 -1.68 12.43
N SER A 53 -1.69 -0.47 11.89
CA SER A 53 -0.80 0.68 12.03
C SER A 53 0.71 0.38 12.29
N THR A 54 1.55 0.73 11.33
CA THR A 54 3.01 0.99 11.51
C THR A 54 3.99 -0.19 11.40
N ALA A 55 3.58 -1.46 11.46
CA ALA A 55 4.49 -2.60 11.41
C ALA A 55 4.28 -3.54 10.21
N GLY A 56 4.28 -3.00 8.99
CA GLY A 56 4.61 -3.80 7.80
C GLY A 56 6.01 -4.43 7.96
N SER A 57 6.35 -5.39 7.10
CA SER A 57 7.67 -6.04 7.11
C SER A 57 8.82 -5.01 7.11
N LYS A 58 10.01 -5.37 7.61
CA LYS A 58 11.20 -4.48 7.53
C LYS A 58 11.44 -4.00 6.09
N ALA A 59 11.20 -4.87 5.12
CA ALA A 59 11.28 -4.56 3.69
C ALA A 59 10.24 -3.52 3.25
N GLU A 60 8.97 -3.67 3.67
CA GLU A 60 7.93 -2.68 3.40
C GLU A 60 8.27 -1.32 4.02
N ARG A 61 8.80 -1.30 5.24
CA ARG A 61 9.24 -0.05 5.88
C ARG A 61 10.35 0.65 5.11
N LEU A 62 11.30 -0.10 4.54
CA LEU A 62 12.35 0.46 3.68
C LEU A 62 11.78 1.04 2.38
N HIS A 63 10.86 0.32 1.74
CA HIS A 63 10.16 0.78 0.54
C HIS A 63 9.40 2.08 0.82
N LEU A 64 8.56 2.10 1.85
CA LEU A 64 7.79 3.29 2.24
C LEU A 64 8.67 4.45 2.67
N ALA A 65 9.79 4.19 3.37
CA ALA A 65 10.75 5.23 3.72
C ALA A 65 11.42 5.83 2.46
N HIS A 66 11.68 5.02 1.44
CA HIS A 66 12.14 5.52 0.14
C HIS A 66 11.09 6.41 -0.52
N LEU A 67 9.83 5.96 -0.62
CA LEU A 67 8.74 6.75 -1.21
C LEU A 67 8.50 8.06 -0.46
N ARG A 68 8.46 8.04 0.88
CA ARG A 68 8.32 9.27 1.68
C ARG A 68 9.44 10.26 1.41
N ARG A 69 10.68 9.78 1.28
CA ARG A 69 11.83 10.63 0.94
C ARG A 69 11.74 11.19 -0.48
N LEU A 70 11.34 10.36 -1.44
CA LEU A 70 11.13 10.72 -2.85
C LEU A 70 10.12 11.86 -3.00
N LEU A 71 8.96 11.71 -2.35
CA LEU A 71 7.89 12.71 -2.32
C LEU A 71 8.26 13.93 -1.47
N GLY A 72 9.12 13.78 -0.45
CA GLY A 72 9.44 14.85 0.48
C GLY A 72 8.37 15.09 1.55
N VAL A 73 7.56 14.08 1.83
CA VAL A 73 6.47 14.14 2.83
C VAL A 73 6.96 13.73 4.21
N ARG A 74 6.18 14.11 5.24
CA ARG A 74 6.49 13.83 6.66
C ARG A 74 6.30 12.33 6.98
N GLN A 75 6.94 11.85 8.05
CA GLN A 75 6.77 10.46 8.50
C GLN A 75 5.32 10.13 8.89
N GLY A 76 4.61 11.10 9.48
CA GLY A 76 3.20 10.99 9.83
C GLY A 76 2.21 11.12 8.67
N THR A 77 2.67 11.10 7.41
CA THR A 77 1.79 11.03 6.24
C THR A 77 1.24 9.61 6.10
N PRO A 78 -0.09 9.43 5.98
CA PRO A 78 -0.70 8.11 5.84
C PRO A 78 -0.09 7.32 4.68
N THR A 79 0.22 6.04 4.91
CA THR A 79 0.85 5.16 3.92
C THR A 79 0.03 5.06 2.63
N ALA A 80 -1.30 5.03 2.73
CA ALA A 80 -2.19 4.99 1.56
C ALA A 80 -2.01 6.21 0.64
N VAL A 81 -1.88 7.41 1.20
CA VAL A 81 -1.60 8.64 0.42
C VAL A 81 -0.24 8.55 -0.25
N VAL A 82 0.80 8.10 0.48
CA VAL A 82 2.16 7.97 -0.07
C VAL A 82 2.18 7.03 -1.28
N LEU A 83 1.49 5.90 -1.19
CA LEU A 83 1.41 4.91 -2.27
C LEU A 83 0.63 5.44 -3.47
N ALA A 84 -0.53 6.07 -3.22
CA ALA A 84 -1.37 6.63 -4.28
C ALA A 84 -0.67 7.78 -5.03
N GLU A 85 -0.04 8.72 -4.31
CA GLU A 85 0.73 9.82 -4.90
C GLU A 85 1.91 9.31 -5.74
N ALA A 86 2.63 8.30 -5.23
CA ALA A 86 3.75 7.71 -5.94
C ALA A 86 3.33 6.84 -7.14
N GLY A 87 2.05 6.49 -7.25
CA GLY A 87 1.54 5.50 -8.22
C GLY A 87 2.14 4.10 -8.00
N GLU A 88 2.45 3.76 -6.75
CA GLU A 88 3.12 2.52 -6.39
C GLU A 88 2.23 1.60 -5.54
N ARG A 89 2.50 0.31 -5.62
CA ARG A 89 1.80 -0.73 -4.86
C ARG A 89 2.59 -1.10 -3.61
N PRO A 90 1.93 -1.56 -2.53
CA PRO A 90 2.62 -2.18 -1.40
C PRO A 90 3.54 -3.31 -1.86
N LEU A 91 4.68 -3.47 -1.19
CA LEU A 91 5.68 -4.48 -1.56
C LEU A 91 5.11 -5.90 -1.48
N TRP A 92 4.29 -6.18 -0.46
CA TRP A 92 3.65 -7.49 -0.31
C TRP A 92 2.79 -7.91 -1.51
N GLN A 93 2.18 -6.97 -2.25
CA GLN A 93 1.41 -7.30 -3.46
C GLN A 93 2.33 -7.83 -4.57
N ARG A 94 3.56 -7.30 -4.67
CA ARG A 94 4.56 -7.81 -5.61
C ARG A 94 4.98 -9.23 -5.24
N TRP A 95 5.07 -9.53 -3.95
CA TRP A 95 5.37 -10.88 -3.46
C TRP A 95 4.26 -11.87 -3.81
N VAL A 96 2.99 -11.48 -3.66
CA VAL A 96 1.86 -12.33 -4.10
C VAL A 96 1.94 -12.60 -5.60
N LEU A 97 2.19 -11.58 -6.43
CA LEU A 97 2.31 -11.78 -7.88
C LEU A 97 3.50 -12.70 -8.25
N ARG A 98 4.62 -12.63 -7.52
CA ARG A 98 5.76 -13.56 -7.69
C ARG A 98 5.40 -14.98 -7.24
N ALA A 99 4.68 -15.14 -6.14
CA ALA A 99 4.20 -16.43 -5.66
C ALA A 99 3.19 -17.07 -6.63
N VAL A 100 2.30 -16.28 -7.24
CA VAL A 100 1.38 -16.76 -8.29
C VAL A 100 2.16 -17.20 -9.53
N LYS A 101 3.23 -16.48 -9.92
CA LYS A 101 4.11 -16.93 -11.00
C LYS A 101 4.75 -18.28 -10.68
N LEU A 102 5.29 -18.43 -9.47
CA LEU A 102 5.86 -19.71 -9.00
C LEU A 102 4.82 -20.83 -9.00
N TRP A 103 3.61 -20.55 -8.49
CA TRP A 103 2.49 -21.50 -8.50
C TRP A 103 2.16 -21.97 -9.92
N ASN A 104 1.97 -21.04 -10.85
CA ASN A 104 1.65 -21.37 -12.23
C ASN A 104 2.75 -22.23 -12.86
N LEU A 105 4.02 -21.87 -12.65
CA LEU A 105 5.16 -22.65 -13.14
C LEU A 105 5.17 -24.06 -12.54
N ALA A 106 4.89 -24.19 -11.24
CA ALA A 106 4.92 -25.46 -10.54
C ALA A 106 3.77 -26.39 -10.96
N VAL A 107 2.57 -25.85 -11.18
CA VAL A 107 1.40 -26.62 -11.64
C VAL A 107 1.58 -27.13 -13.07
N THR A 108 2.24 -26.35 -13.93
CA THR A 108 2.52 -26.76 -15.33
C THR A 108 3.81 -27.55 -15.48
N ALA A 109 4.59 -27.73 -14.43
CA ALA A 109 5.86 -28.45 -14.48
C ALA A 109 5.62 -29.95 -14.74
N GLU A 110 6.62 -30.61 -15.30
CA GLU A 110 6.60 -32.06 -15.48
C GLU A 110 6.47 -32.77 -14.12
N GLN A 111 5.65 -33.82 -14.05
CA GLN A 111 5.37 -34.54 -12.80
C GLN A 111 6.61 -35.17 -12.16
N SER A 112 7.60 -35.52 -12.98
CA SER A 112 8.90 -36.04 -12.54
C SER A 112 9.79 -34.97 -11.91
N SER A 113 9.51 -33.68 -12.13
CA SER A 113 10.34 -32.58 -11.65
C SER A 113 10.23 -32.37 -10.13
N LEU A 114 11.34 -31.97 -9.50
CA LEU A 114 11.37 -31.63 -8.07
C LEU A 114 10.41 -30.49 -7.72
N LEU A 115 10.20 -29.54 -8.63
CA LEU A 115 9.28 -28.43 -8.42
C LEU A 115 7.83 -28.92 -8.31
N TRP A 116 7.41 -29.81 -9.22
CA TRP A 116 6.09 -30.45 -9.14
C TRP A 116 5.95 -31.23 -7.83
N GLN A 117 6.94 -32.04 -7.49
CA GLN A 117 6.90 -32.88 -6.27
C GLN A 117 6.80 -32.05 -5.00
N ALA A 118 7.59 -30.97 -4.90
CA ALA A 118 7.55 -30.06 -3.76
C ALA A 118 6.21 -29.30 -3.67
N MET A 119 5.64 -28.88 -4.81
CA MET A 119 4.33 -28.25 -4.86
C MET A 119 3.23 -29.21 -4.40
N THR A 120 3.19 -30.44 -4.91
CA THR A 120 2.20 -31.44 -4.52
C THR A 120 2.31 -31.82 -3.06
N ALA A 121 3.54 -31.99 -2.53
CA ALA A 121 3.74 -32.22 -1.10
C ALA A 121 3.23 -31.04 -0.26
N SER A 122 3.47 -29.80 -0.71
CA SER A 122 2.95 -28.60 -0.05
C SER A 122 1.42 -28.51 -0.10
N VAL A 123 0.79 -28.93 -1.20
CA VAL A 123 -0.67 -29.02 -1.35
C VAL A 123 -1.25 -30.08 -0.41
N ALA A 124 -0.66 -31.28 -0.39
CA ALA A 124 -1.07 -32.36 0.50
C ALA A 124 -1.02 -31.93 1.96
N LEU A 125 0.04 -31.22 2.37
CA LEU A 125 0.11 -30.61 3.69
C LEU A 125 -1.00 -29.57 3.90
N ALA A 126 -1.25 -28.69 2.93
CA ALA A 126 -2.26 -27.63 3.03
C ALA A 126 -3.69 -28.17 3.21
N VAL A 127 -4.03 -29.26 2.51
CA VAL A 127 -5.35 -29.91 2.56
C VAL A 127 -5.53 -30.79 3.79
N ALA A 128 -4.44 -31.29 4.38
CA ALA A 128 -4.51 -32.13 5.57
C ALA A 128 -5.22 -31.41 6.73
N PRO A 129 -6.13 -32.11 7.45
CA PRO A 129 -6.93 -31.51 8.51
C PRO A 129 -6.06 -31.01 9.66
N GLY A 130 -6.45 -29.88 10.25
CA GLY A 130 -5.80 -29.31 11.43
C GLY A 130 -5.58 -27.81 11.33
N HIS A 131 -5.69 -27.13 12.47
CA HIS A 131 -5.35 -25.71 12.55
C HIS A 131 -3.83 -25.55 12.71
N ARG A 132 -3.21 -24.76 11.83
CA ARG A 132 -1.79 -24.42 11.92
C ARG A 132 -1.62 -22.92 12.13
N ILE A 133 -0.75 -22.57 13.07
CA ILE A 133 -0.26 -21.19 13.19
C ILE A 133 0.37 -20.76 11.85
N PRO A 134 0.25 -19.49 11.44
CA PRO A 134 0.70 -19.03 10.12
C PRO A 134 2.15 -19.41 9.77
N ALA A 135 3.06 -19.34 10.74
CA ALA A 135 4.48 -19.70 10.56
C ALA A 135 4.74 -21.19 10.25
N ARG A 136 3.77 -22.06 10.55
CA ARG A 136 3.83 -23.51 10.28
C ARG A 136 2.93 -23.92 9.12
N GLN A 137 2.29 -22.96 8.46
CA GLN A 137 1.50 -23.25 7.26
C GLN A 137 2.45 -23.47 6.08
N PRO A 138 2.19 -24.47 5.22
CA PRO A 138 2.89 -24.60 3.95
C PRO A 138 2.66 -23.35 3.09
N TRP A 139 3.64 -23.03 2.23
CA TRP A 139 3.62 -21.80 1.44
C TRP A 139 2.36 -21.68 0.56
N VAL A 140 1.88 -22.80 0.00
CA VAL A 140 0.64 -22.86 -0.80
C VAL A 140 -0.59 -22.47 0.03
N GLN A 141 -0.67 -22.87 1.30
CA GLN A 141 -1.76 -22.48 2.19
C GLN A 141 -1.74 -20.98 2.48
N GLN A 142 -0.54 -20.41 2.66
CA GLN A 142 -0.37 -18.96 2.84
C GLN A 142 -0.73 -18.18 1.57
N LEU A 143 -0.38 -18.71 0.39
CA LEU A 143 -0.78 -18.14 -0.89
C LEU A 143 -2.30 -18.17 -1.07
N ALA A 144 -2.94 -19.32 -0.82
CA ALA A 144 -4.39 -19.45 -0.88
C ALA A 144 -5.08 -18.44 0.05
N ALA A 145 -4.60 -18.29 1.30
CA ALA A 145 -5.14 -17.33 2.26
C ALA A 145 -4.97 -15.86 1.79
N ALA A 146 -3.80 -15.52 1.21
CA ALA A 146 -3.55 -14.18 0.68
C ALA A 146 -4.46 -13.85 -0.52
N LEU A 147 -4.63 -14.80 -1.44
CA LEU A 147 -5.53 -14.66 -2.59
C LEU A 147 -6.99 -14.56 -2.14
N ALA A 148 -7.42 -15.42 -1.21
CA ALA A 148 -8.79 -15.43 -0.69
C ALA A 148 -9.14 -14.10 0.00
N ALA A 149 -8.20 -13.50 0.73
CA ALA A 149 -8.40 -12.19 1.35
C ALA A 149 -8.68 -11.09 0.30
N MET A 150 -8.15 -11.23 -0.91
CA MET A 150 -8.41 -10.31 -2.03
C MET A 150 -9.58 -10.76 -2.92
N GLY A 151 -10.29 -11.82 -2.54
CA GLY A 151 -11.43 -12.37 -3.29
C GLY A 151 -11.06 -13.31 -4.45
N VAL A 152 -9.80 -13.75 -4.55
CA VAL A 152 -9.36 -14.75 -5.55
C VAL A 152 -9.28 -16.11 -4.89
N GLN A 153 -10.01 -17.10 -5.42
CA GLN A 153 -9.97 -18.46 -4.90
C GLN A 153 -8.85 -19.26 -5.58
N LEU A 154 -8.16 -20.06 -4.77
CA LEU A 154 -7.15 -21.01 -5.22
C LEU A 154 -7.62 -22.41 -4.82
N ASP A 155 -8.05 -23.20 -5.81
CA ASP A 155 -8.44 -24.59 -5.55
C ASP A 155 -7.20 -25.46 -5.36
N LEU A 156 -7.07 -26.03 -4.16
CA LEU A 156 -5.97 -26.92 -3.80
C LEU A 156 -6.26 -28.39 -4.10
N HIS A 157 -7.53 -28.77 -4.27
CA HIS A 157 -7.91 -30.12 -4.67
C HIS A 157 -7.71 -30.35 -6.16
N GLN A 158 -7.88 -29.29 -6.97
CA GLN A 158 -7.58 -29.30 -8.40
C GLN A 158 -6.63 -28.15 -8.75
N PRO A 159 -5.31 -28.34 -8.55
CA PRO A 159 -4.32 -27.30 -8.83
C PRO A 159 -4.34 -26.88 -10.30
N LEU A 160 -4.75 -25.64 -10.57
CA LEU A 160 -4.75 -25.05 -11.90
C LEU A 160 -4.00 -23.70 -11.91
N PRO A 161 -3.45 -23.29 -13.07
CA PRO A 161 -2.85 -21.98 -13.21
C PRO A 161 -3.86 -20.85 -12.93
N VAL A 162 -3.42 -19.81 -12.24
CA VAL A 162 -4.22 -18.62 -11.95
C VAL A 162 -3.88 -17.50 -12.93
N CYS A 163 -4.90 -16.79 -13.43
CA CYS A 163 -4.71 -15.64 -14.29
C CYS A 163 -4.02 -14.49 -13.53
N GLN A 164 -2.78 -14.16 -13.91
CA GLN A 164 -2.00 -13.10 -13.25
C GLN A 164 -2.65 -11.72 -13.37
N ALA A 165 -3.28 -11.43 -14.52
CA ALA A 165 -3.99 -10.17 -14.73
C ALA A 165 -5.19 -10.03 -13.76
N ALA A 166 -5.93 -11.12 -13.53
CA ALA A 166 -7.02 -11.13 -12.55
C ALA A 166 -6.51 -10.87 -11.13
N VAL A 167 -5.39 -11.48 -10.72
CA VAL A 167 -4.75 -11.21 -9.42
C VAL A 167 -4.29 -9.76 -9.32
N GLN A 168 -3.69 -9.21 -10.38
CA GLN A 168 -3.25 -7.82 -10.41
C GLN A 168 -4.41 -6.83 -10.25
N SER A 169 -5.55 -7.11 -10.89
CA SER A 169 -6.79 -6.35 -10.73
C SER A 169 -7.35 -6.48 -9.32
N ALA A 170 -7.38 -7.69 -8.75
CA ALA A 170 -7.82 -7.93 -7.38
C ALA A 170 -6.94 -7.20 -6.36
N CYS A 171 -5.62 -7.19 -6.51
CA CYS A 171 -4.71 -6.40 -5.68
C CYS A 171 -5.01 -4.90 -5.73
N SER A 172 -5.33 -4.37 -6.93
CA SER A 172 -5.62 -2.95 -7.13
C SER A 172 -6.97 -2.58 -6.50
N ALA A 173 -7.99 -3.41 -6.71
CA ALA A 173 -9.30 -3.27 -6.07
C ALA A 173 -9.21 -3.37 -4.54
N TRP A 174 -8.40 -4.30 -4.03
CA TRP A 174 -8.14 -4.44 -2.61
C TRP A 174 -7.48 -3.19 -2.02
N GLN A 175 -6.48 -2.63 -2.71
CA GLN A 175 -5.83 -1.39 -2.28
C GLN A 175 -6.80 -0.20 -2.25
N LEU A 176 -7.68 -0.10 -3.26
CA LEU A 176 -8.73 0.93 -3.29
C LEU A 176 -9.67 0.78 -2.11
N LYS A 177 -10.17 -0.45 -1.86
CA LYS A 177 -11.04 -0.75 -0.73
C LYS A 177 -10.38 -0.36 0.60
N GLN A 178 -9.14 -0.76 0.81
CA GLN A 178 -8.38 -0.42 2.03
C GLN A 178 -8.23 1.10 2.22
N LEU A 179 -8.04 1.84 1.14
CA LEU A 179 -7.94 3.30 1.17
C LEU A 179 -9.29 3.93 1.52
N GLN A 180 -10.38 3.46 0.92
CA GLN A 180 -11.75 3.92 1.20
C GLN A 180 -12.15 3.61 2.65
N ASP A 181 -11.94 2.37 3.10
CA ASP A 181 -12.21 1.92 4.48
C ASP A 181 -11.36 2.67 5.50
N ALA A 182 -10.14 3.11 5.15
CA ALA A 182 -9.31 3.92 6.03
C ALA A 182 -9.77 5.40 6.06
N ALA A 183 -10.35 5.91 4.98
CA ALA A 183 -10.88 7.27 4.90
C ALA A 183 -12.19 7.44 5.68
N THR A 184 -12.98 6.38 5.86
CA THR A 184 -14.23 6.41 6.64
C THR A 184 -14.01 6.34 8.15
N ARG A 185 -12.79 6.04 8.62
CA ARG A 185 -12.47 5.99 10.06
C ARG A 185 -12.47 7.38 10.70
N GLU A 186 -12.94 7.44 11.93
CA GLU A 186 -12.87 8.67 12.74
C GLU A 186 -11.41 9.15 12.88
N GLY A 187 -11.19 10.46 12.72
CA GLY A 187 -9.86 11.07 12.78
C GLY A 187 -9.02 10.95 11.49
N ALA A 188 -9.54 10.35 10.42
CA ALA A 188 -8.84 10.20 9.13
C ALA A 188 -8.87 11.46 8.24
N SER A 189 -8.84 12.66 8.83
CA SER A 189 -9.03 13.95 8.14
C SER A 189 -8.07 14.17 6.96
N LYS A 190 -6.81 13.70 7.07
CA LYS A 190 -5.82 13.76 5.97
C LYS A 190 -6.20 12.86 4.79
N LEU A 191 -6.72 11.67 5.07
CA LEU A 191 -7.13 10.72 4.03
C LEU A 191 -8.41 11.20 3.35
N GLN A 192 -9.36 11.73 4.11
CA GLN A 192 -10.59 12.33 3.58
C GLN A 192 -10.28 13.53 2.67
N HIS A 193 -9.39 14.44 3.12
CA HIS A 193 -8.96 15.56 2.29
C HIS A 193 -8.32 15.08 0.98
N TYR A 194 -7.46 14.06 1.06
CA TYR A 194 -6.82 13.50 -0.12
C TYR A 194 -7.83 12.90 -1.12
N THR A 195 -8.75 12.07 -0.64
CA THR A 195 -9.72 11.38 -1.50
C THR A 195 -10.78 12.31 -2.08
N GLN A 196 -11.22 13.32 -1.32
CA GLN A 196 -12.31 14.20 -1.72
C GLN A 196 -11.82 15.48 -2.41
N GLY A 197 -10.66 16.01 -2.01
CA GLY A 197 -10.20 17.35 -2.42
C GLY A 197 -8.97 17.38 -3.32
N VAL A 198 -8.05 16.42 -3.18
CA VAL A 198 -6.75 16.46 -3.90
C VAL A 198 -6.77 15.61 -5.16
N TRP A 199 -7.38 14.43 -5.11
CA TRP A 199 -7.44 13.53 -6.26
C TRP A 199 -8.21 14.13 -7.45
N GLY A 200 -9.20 14.99 -7.17
CA GLY A 200 -9.89 15.79 -8.19
C GLY A 200 -10.70 15.00 -9.23
N GLY A 201 -10.97 13.71 -9.00
CA GLY A 201 -11.71 12.83 -9.92
C GLY A 201 -12.20 11.54 -9.25
N THR A 202 -12.77 10.61 -10.03
CA THR A 202 -13.23 9.32 -9.52
C THR A 202 -12.03 8.44 -9.17
N LEU A 203 -11.82 8.15 -7.90
CA LEU A 203 -10.78 7.23 -7.45
C LEU A 203 -11.17 5.79 -7.79
N ASP A 204 -10.52 5.22 -8.79
CA ASP A 204 -10.71 3.84 -9.23
C ASP A 204 -9.43 2.99 -9.05
N ALA A 205 -9.56 1.68 -9.25
CA ALA A 205 -8.43 0.77 -9.04
C ALA A 205 -7.30 0.97 -10.06
N ALA A 206 -7.62 1.43 -11.28
CA ALA A 206 -6.66 1.65 -12.34
C ALA A 206 -5.79 2.89 -12.08
N SER A 207 -6.41 3.95 -11.56
CA SER A 207 -5.77 5.23 -11.31
C SER A 207 -4.79 5.19 -10.14
N LEU A 208 -4.92 4.24 -9.19
CA LEU A 208 -3.91 3.99 -8.14
C LEU A 208 -2.52 3.58 -8.67
N GLY A 209 -2.44 3.06 -9.90
CA GLY A 209 -1.17 2.76 -10.56
C GLY A 209 -0.54 3.98 -11.26
N THR A 210 -1.23 5.11 -11.29
CA THR A 210 -0.79 6.33 -11.97
C THR A 210 -0.13 7.26 -10.97
N ARG A 211 1.06 7.76 -11.32
CA ARG A 211 1.80 8.71 -10.48
C ARG A 211 1.18 10.08 -10.55
N ALA A 212 1.25 10.85 -9.46
CA ALA A 212 0.86 12.25 -9.49
C ALA A 212 1.65 13.02 -10.57
N ALA A 213 0.97 13.90 -11.31
CA ALA A 213 1.54 14.58 -12.48
C ALA A 213 2.80 15.39 -12.17
N TYR A 214 2.91 15.99 -10.98
CA TYR A 214 4.11 16.75 -10.62
C TYR A 214 5.37 15.88 -10.48
N LEU A 215 5.24 14.56 -10.26
CA LEU A 215 6.39 13.65 -10.17
C LEU A 215 7.07 13.44 -11.51
N THR A 216 6.33 13.52 -12.63
CA THR A 216 6.89 13.42 -13.98
C THR A 216 7.44 14.75 -14.47
N VAL A 217 6.77 15.86 -14.12
CA VAL A 217 7.11 17.20 -14.61
C VAL A 217 8.24 17.85 -13.81
N VAL A 218 8.26 17.72 -12.49
CA VAL A 218 9.18 18.45 -11.62
C VAL A 218 10.38 17.57 -11.26
N ARG A 219 11.57 17.90 -11.79
CA ARG A 219 12.80 17.16 -11.53
C ARG A 219 13.37 17.39 -10.14
N GLU A 220 13.37 18.63 -9.66
CA GLU A 220 14.04 19.02 -8.41
C GLU A 220 13.22 18.63 -7.19
N ARG A 221 13.87 17.97 -6.22
CA ARG A 221 13.18 17.55 -4.98
C ARG A 221 12.68 18.74 -4.15
N SER A 222 13.44 19.83 -4.10
CA SER A 222 13.10 21.06 -3.37
C SER A 222 11.77 21.66 -3.84
N ARG A 223 11.48 21.59 -5.14
CA ARG A 223 10.23 22.07 -5.75
C ARG A 223 9.09 21.05 -5.65
N ARG A 224 9.39 19.75 -5.67
CA ARG A 224 8.38 18.69 -5.50
C ARG A 224 7.82 18.58 -4.08
N ALA A 225 8.67 18.71 -3.06
CA ALA A 225 8.28 18.45 -1.68
C ALA A 225 7.12 19.33 -1.20
N PRO A 226 7.06 20.64 -1.50
CA PRO A 226 5.90 21.48 -1.18
C PRO A 226 4.60 20.98 -1.81
N LEU A 227 4.63 20.55 -3.08
CA LEU A 227 3.45 20.06 -3.80
C LEU A 227 2.90 18.77 -3.15
N ALA A 228 3.78 17.80 -2.88
CA ALA A 228 3.39 16.55 -2.21
C ALA A 228 2.88 16.78 -0.77
N GLN A 229 3.42 17.80 -0.08
CA GLN A 229 2.96 18.18 1.25
C GLN A 229 1.60 18.88 1.21
N GLN A 230 1.30 19.68 0.19
CA GLN A 230 -0.02 20.28 -0.01
C GLN A 230 -1.06 19.18 -0.20
N SER A 231 -0.79 18.19 -1.05
CA SER A 231 -1.64 17.00 -1.25
C SER A 231 -1.94 16.19 0.01
N SER A 232 -1.06 16.25 1.02
CA SER A 232 -1.15 15.40 2.22
C SER A 232 -1.48 16.16 3.51
N ARG A 233 -1.70 17.48 3.43
CA ARG A 233 -2.18 18.29 4.56
C ARG A 233 -3.65 17.99 4.80
N ALA A 234 -4.05 17.84 6.06
CA ALA A 234 -5.48 17.93 6.38
C ALA A 234 -5.92 19.36 6.09
N ALA A 235 -7.14 19.53 5.56
CA ALA A 235 -7.78 20.83 5.60
C ALA A 235 -7.75 21.31 7.06
N ALA A 236 -7.17 22.49 7.32
CA ALA A 236 -7.38 23.15 8.59
C ALA A 236 -8.88 23.34 8.73
N GLN A 237 -9.51 22.73 9.74
CA GLN A 237 -10.89 23.07 10.07
C GLN A 237 -10.92 24.59 10.28
N PRO A 238 -11.86 25.33 9.65
CA PRO A 238 -12.08 26.70 10.07
C PRO A 238 -12.49 26.63 11.54
N HIS A 239 -11.66 27.19 12.43
CA HIS A 239 -12.09 27.44 13.80
C HIS A 239 -13.40 28.24 13.72
N PRO A 240 -14.47 27.84 14.40
CA PRO A 240 -15.63 28.71 14.51
C PRO A 240 -15.16 29.99 15.20
N ALA A 241 -15.28 31.11 14.49
CA ALA A 241 -15.04 32.42 15.08
C ALA A 241 -15.89 32.53 16.35
N PRO A 242 -15.36 33.06 17.47
CA PRO A 242 -16.19 33.30 18.64
C PRO A 242 -17.30 34.27 18.23
N ALA A 243 -18.55 33.83 18.36
CA ALA A 243 -19.71 34.68 18.19
C ALA A 243 -19.61 35.81 19.24
N PHE A 244 -19.21 37.00 18.80
CA PHE A 244 -19.38 38.21 19.60
C PHE A 244 -20.87 38.38 19.84
N GLY A 245 -21.27 38.20 21.11
CA GLY A 245 -22.64 38.35 21.56
C GLY A 245 -23.19 39.71 21.16
N ALA A 246 -24.25 39.70 20.36
CA ALA A 246 -25.10 40.86 20.18
C ALA A 246 -25.74 41.19 21.53
N THR A 247 -25.31 42.29 22.11
CA THR A 247 -25.93 42.93 23.27
C THR A 247 -27.29 43.46 22.83
N THR A 248 -28.35 42.69 23.07
CA THR A 248 -29.71 43.20 22.97
C THR A 248 -30.11 43.76 24.33
N ALA A 249 -30.27 45.08 24.36
CA ALA A 249 -30.80 45.84 25.47
C ALA A 249 -32.20 45.34 25.90
N CYS A 250 -32.44 45.28 27.20
CA CYS A 250 -33.79 45.37 27.78
C CYS A 250 -33.81 46.48 28.83
N PRO A 251 -34.87 47.32 28.87
CA PRO A 251 -34.88 48.55 29.63
C PRO A 251 -35.41 48.36 31.06
N TYR A 252 -35.06 49.35 31.88
CA TYR A 252 -35.56 49.68 33.21
C TYR A 252 -37.07 49.44 33.42
N SER A 253 -37.41 48.83 34.55
CA SER A 253 -38.65 49.14 35.29
C SER A 253 -38.40 49.07 36.80
N HIS A 254 -38.68 50.21 37.45
CA HIS A 254 -38.79 50.42 38.88
C HIS A 254 -39.84 49.51 39.54
N HIS A 255 -39.60 49.06 40.78
CA HIS A 255 -40.36 49.58 41.93
C HIS A 255 -39.80 49.15 43.29
N SER A 256 -39.71 50.15 44.17
CA SER A 256 -39.38 50.11 45.59
C SER A 256 -40.45 49.45 46.44
N SER A 257 -39.98 48.72 47.47
CA SER A 257 -40.32 48.81 48.92
C SER A 257 -40.30 47.43 49.56
#